data_AF-A0A0K8JCC7-F1
#
_entry.id   AF-A0A0K8JCC7-F1
#
_cell.length_a   1.000
_cell.length_b   1.000
_cell.length_c   1.000
_cell.angle_alpha   90.00
_cell.angle_beta   90.00
_cell.angle_gamma   90.00
#
_symmetry.space_group_name_H-M   'P 1'
#
loop_
_entity.id
_entity.type
_entity.pdbx_description
1 polymer ?
#
loop_
_entity_poly.entity_id
_entity_poly.type
_entity_poly.pdbx_seq_one_letter_code
_entity_poly.pdbx_strand_id
1 'polypeptide(L)'
;MQENFWLAFALTSFAGLSTGIGSLMALFAKRTDTRLLCAALGFSAGVMIYVSMIELMSEAKASLVHYAGHSLGGWLAVGGFFGGMLLISLIDRLVPHPVNPHEVSHVEKAGSQEHKDQKLLRMGVFTGLAVAIHNFPEGIASFLATINDPAMGMMIAVAIAIHNIPEGIAVSLPIFYATGSQQKAFLYSFLSGVAEPVGAIIGYLFLQPFLNEFVLGLTFAIIAGIMVFISFDELLPAAEQFGEHHLSIYGLISGMLIMAVSLLLAD
;
A
#
# COMPACT_ATOMS: atom_id res chain seq x y z
N MET A 1 6.92 -10.64 -23.59
CA MET A 1 5.82 -10.26 -22.68
C MET A 1 5.14 -11.44 -21.98
N GLN A 2 4.92 -12.61 -22.62
CA GLN A 2 4.35 -13.78 -21.90
C GLN A 2 5.34 -14.52 -21.00
N GLU A 3 6.66 -14.44 -21.27
CA GLU A 3 7.67 -15.22 -20.53
C GLU A 3 7.74 -14.89 -19.02
N ASN A 4 7.42 -13.66 -18.62
CA ASN A 4 7.48 -13.23 -17.22
C ASN A 4 6.12 -13.22 -16.52
N PHE A 5 5.02 -13.61 -17.19
CA PHE A 5 3.68 -13.52 -16.62
C PHE A 5 3.57 -14.27 -15.28
N TRP A 6 4.04 -15.53 -15.25
CA TRP A 6 3.94 -16.36 -14.06
C TRP A 6 4.82 -15.85 -12.92
N LEU A 7 5.98 -15.29 -13.24
CA LEU A 7 6.86 -14.67 -12.24
C LEU A 7 6.22 -13.41 -11.67
N ALA A 8 5.72 -12.51 -12.53
CA ALA A 8 5.01 -11.30 -12.14
C ALA A 8 3.80 -11.64 -11.26
N PHE A 9 2.98 -12.59 -11.68
CA PHE A 9 1.83 -13.02 -10.89
C PHE A 9 2.23 -13.63 -9.55
N ALA A 10 3.30 -14.45 -9.51
CA ALA A 10 3.78 -15.06 -8.28
C ALA A 10 4.34 -14.02 -7.29
N LEU A 11 5.12 -13.06 -7.78
CA LEU A 11 5.69 -11.98 -6.96
C LEU A 11 4.60 -11.05 -6.42
N THR A 12 3.64 -10.63 -7.25
CA THR A 12 2.51 -9.81 -6.80
C THR A 12 1.58 -10.59 -5.86
N SER A 13 1.37 -11.89 -6.09
CA SER A 13 0.61 -12.72 -5.15
C SER A 13 1.35 -12.85 -3.82
N PHE A 14 2.66 -13.05 -3.84
CA PHE A 14 3.47 -13.12 -2.63
C PHE A 14 3.38 -11.81 -1.83
N ALA A 15 3.51 -10.67 -2.51
CA ALA A 15 3.35 -9.35 -1.93
C ALA A 15 1.96 -9.18 -1.29
N GLY A 16 0.88 -9.37 -2.03
CA GLY A 16 -0.48 -9.23 -1.49
C GLY A 16 -0.81 -10.17 -0.33
N LEU A 17 -0.39 -11.44 -0.44
CA LEU A 17 -0.67 -12.44 0.59
C LEU A 17 0.12 -12.22 1.89
N SER A 18 1.18 -11.40 1.87
CA SER A 18 1.89 -11.01 3.09
C SER A 18 1.01 -10.18 4.05
N THR A 19 -0.06 -9.54 3.55
CA THR A 19 -1.12 -8.95 4.38
C THR A 19 -1.75 -10.00 5.30
N GLY A 20 -2.04 -11.19 4.77
CA GLY A 20 -2.51 -12.32 5.57
C GLY A 20 -1.48 -12.81 6.59
N ILE A 21 -0.19 -12.77 6.25
CA ILE A 21 0.91 -13.11 7.16
C ILE A 21 0.92 -12.15 8.35
N GLY A 22 0.81 -10.85 8.10
CA GLY A 22 0.69 -9.83 9.14
C GLY A 22 -0.49 -10.08 10.08
N SER A 23 -1.65 -10.48 9.53
CA SER A 23 -2.79 -10.86 10.36
C SER A 23 -2.51 -12.09 11.23
N LEU A 24 -1.90 -13.14 10.69
CA LEU A 24 -1.54 -14.31 11.50
C LEU A 24 -0.57 -13.93 12.62
N MET A 25 0.44 -13.11 12.34
CA MET A 25 1.37 -12.60 13.35
C MET A 25 0.62 -11.86 14.47
N ALA A 26 -0.33 -11.00 14.13
CA ALA A 26 -1.16 -10.29 15.12
C ALA A 26 -1.99 -11.23 15.99
N LEU A 27 -2.63 -12.24 15.38
CA LEU A 27 -3.58 -13.12 16.07
C LEU A 27 -2.90 -14.17 16.96
N PHE A 28 -1.64 -14.53 16.67
CA PHE A 28 -0.84 -15.42 17.51
C PHE A 28 0.05 -14.68 18.51
N ALA A 29 0.31 -13.38 18.30
CA ALA A 29 0.99 -12.55 19.28
C ALA A 29 0.08 -12.33 20.50
N LYS A 30 0.54 -12.77 21.69
CA LYS A 30 -0.22 -12.63 22.94
C LYS A 30 -0.52 -11.17 23.32
N ARG A 31 0.30 -10.22 22.86
CA ARG A 31 0.10 -8.77 22.89
C ARG A 31 0.85 -8.14 21.74
N THR A 32 0.20 -7.30 20.95
CA THR A 32 0.86 -6.43 19.98
C THR A 32 1.36 -5.18 20.70
N ASP A 33 2.66 -4.90 20.63
CA ASP A 33 3.23 -3.68 21.18
C ASP A 33 2.87 -2.51 20.25
N THR A 34 2.15 -1.51 20.77
CA THR A 34 1.72 -0.35 19.97
C THR A 34 2.92 0.49 19.52
N ARG A 35 4.04 0.46 20.26
CA ARG A 35 5.30 1.10 19.82
C ARG A 35 5.89 0.39 18.60
N LEU A 36 5.86 -0.94 18.59
CA LEU A 36 6.30 -1.71 17.43
C LEU A 36 5.40 -1.41 16.22
N LEU A 37 4.08 -1.32 16.42
CA LEU A 37 3.15 -0.98 15.35
C LEU A 37 3.36 0.44 14.83
N CYS A 38 3.59 1.42 15.72
CA CYS A 38 3.97 2.78 15.37
C CYS A 38 5.24 2.82 14.51
N ALA A 39 6.30 2.15 14.95
CA ALA A 39 7.55 2.07 14.21
C ALA A 39 7.36 1.35 12.86
N ALA A 40 6.58 0.27 12.82
CA ALA A 40 6.34 -0.54 11.63
C ALA A 40 5.49 0.20 10.59
N LEU A 41 4.46 0.95 10.98
CA LEU A 41 3.67 1.79 10.08
C LEU A 41 4.49 2.98 9.56
N GLY A 42 5.29 3.62 10.43
CA GLY A 42 6.23 4.65 10.00
C GLY A 42 7.22 4.10 8.98
N PHE A 43 7.85 2.96 9.27
CA PHE A 43 8.74 2.24 8.36
C PHE A 43 8.08 1.97 7.01
N SER A 44 6.84 1.48 7.06
CA SER A 44 6.01 1.20 5.91
C SER A 44 5.82 2.44 5.03
N ALA A 45 5.41 3.57 5.61
CA ALA A 45 5.29 4.85 4.90
C ALA A 45 6.61 5.29 4.25
N GLY A 46 7.73 5.11 4.97
CA GLY A 46 9.06 5.42 4.45
C GLY A 46 9.45 4.61 3.22
N VAL A 47 9.22 3.30 3.25
CA VAL A 47 9.44 2.41 2.09
C VAL A 47 8.61 2.87 0.91
N MET A 48 7.31 3.09 1.09
CA MET A 48 6.39 3.45 0.01
C MET A 48 6.69 4.80 -0.61
N ILE A 49 7.02 5.80 0.21
CA ILE A 49 7.46 7.11 -0.29
C ILE A 49 8.76 6.97 -1.09
N TYR A 50 9.73 6.21 -0.59
CA TYR A 50 11.02 6.07 -1.27
C TYR A 50 10.90 5.33 -2.61
N VAL A 51 10.21 4.18 -2.63
CA VAL A 51 9.92 3.44 -3.89
C VAL A 51 9.20 4.34 -4.88
N SER A 52 8.18 5.08 -4.43
CA SER A 52 7.42 5.96 -5.31
C SER A 52 8.27 7.07 -5.92
N MET A 53 9.10 7.73 -5.10
CA MET A 53 9.86 8.91 -5.51
C MET A 53 11.12 8.58 -6.32
N ILE A 54 11.79 7.49 -5.96
CA ILE A 54 13.10 7.15 -6.54
C ILE A 54 12.93 6.13 -7.66
N GLU A 55 12.09 5.12 -7.48
CA GLU A 55 11.94 4.03 -8.45
C GLU A 55 10.84 4.33 -9.46
N LEU A 56 9.58 4.38 -9.01
CA LEU A 56 8.42 4.49 -9.92
C LEU A 56 8.43 5.80 -10.71
N MET A 57 8.83 6.91 -10.09
CA MET A 57 8.95 8.19 -10.79
C MET A 57 10.12 8.22 -11.78
N SER A 58 11.22 7.49 -11.50
CA SER A 58 12.32 7.36 -12.46
C SER A 58 11.87 6.58 -13.68
N GLU A 59 11.21 5.44 -13.49
CA GLU A 59 10.65 4.61 -14.56
C GLU A 59 9.57 5.33 -15.38
N ALA A 60 8.68 6.05 -14.70
CA ALA A 60 7.68 6.88 -15.33
C ALA A 60 8.32 7.92 -16.25
N LYS A 61 9.34 8.61 -15.76
CA LYS A 61 10.07 9.63 -16.51
C LYS A 61 10.85 9.01 -17.67
N ALA A 62 11.54 7.89 -17.46
CA ALA A 62 12.29 7.19 -18.51
C ALA A 62 11.37 6.82 -19.67
N SER A 63 10.25 6.17 -19.37
CA SER A 63 9.25 5.74 -20.36
C SER A 63 8.61 6.93 -21.09
N LEU A 64 8.18 7.97 -20.35
CA LEU A 64 7.51 9.13 -20.95
C LEU A 64 8.45 10.03 -21.75
N VAL A 65 9.73 10.14 -21.34
CA VAL A 65 10.75 10.88 -22.11
C VAL A 65 11.09 10.15 -23.40
N HIS A 66 11.18 8.82 -23.38
CA HIS A 66 11.40 8.06 -24.61
C HIS A 66 10.22 8.22 -25.58
N TYR A 67 8.98 8.23 -25.08
CA TYR A 67 7.78 8.42 -25.89
C TYR A 67 7.59 9.85 -26.43
N ALA A 68 7.72 10.88 -25.58
CA ALA A 68 7.32 12.27 -25.89
C ALA A 68 8.49 13.28 -25.95
N GLY A 69 9.72 12.83 -25.75
CA GLY A 69 10.91 13.67 -25.64
C GLY A 69 11.10 14.29 -24.25
N HIS A 70 12.29 14.85 -24.01
CA HIS A 70 12.71 15.30 -22.67
C HIS A 70 11.77 16.30 -21.99
N SER A 71 11.28 17.30 -22.72
CA SER A 71 10.46 18.36 -22.12
C SER A 71 9.05 17.88 -21.83
N LEU A 72 8.33 17.38 -22.84
CA LEU A 72 6.94 16.94 -22.67
C LEU A 72 6.85 15.70 -21.79
N GLY A 73 7.77 14.73 -21.94
CA GLY A 73 7.81 13.54 -21.10
C GLY A 73 7.97 13.86 -19.61
N GLY A 74 8.82 14.83 -19.26
CA GLY A 74 8.96 15.30 -17.87
C GLY A 74 7.66 15.92 -17.32
N TRP A 75 6.98 16.74 -18.13
CA TRP A 75 5.68 17.31 -17.74
C TRP A 75 4.58 16.26 -17.59
N LEU A 76 4.55 15.26 -18.47
CA LEU A 76 3.61 14.14 -18.36
C LEU A 76 3.85 13.33 -17.10
N ALA A 77 5.10 13.08 -16.71
CA ALA A 77 5.43 12.33 -15.49
C ALA A 77 4.95 13.09 -14.23
N VAL A 78 5.27 14.38 -14.13
CA VAL A 78 4.81 15.22 -13.00
C VAL A 78 3.29 15.38 -13.00
N GLY A 79 2.69 15.57 -14.18
CA GLY A 79 1.24 15.65 -14.34
C GLY A 79 0.53 14.37 -13.93
N GLY A 80 1.07 13.20 -14.31
CA GLY A 80 0.58 11.89 -13.89
C GLY A 80 0.68 11.69 -12.37
N PHE A 81 1.81 12.09 -11.78
CA PHE A 81 2.03 12.02 -10.33
C PHE A 81 1.00 12.81 -9.53
N PHE A 82 0.87 14.11 -9.79
CA PHE A 82 -0.14 14.92 -9.09
C PHE A 82 -1.57 14.59 -9.51
N GLY A 83 -1.77 14.08 -10.73
CA GLY A 83 -3.03 13.53 -11.19
C GLY A 83 -3.45 12.30 -10.38
N GLY A 84 -2.51 11.41 -10.05
CA GLY A 84 -2.72 10.27 -9.17
C GLY A 84 -3.08 10.69 -7.75
N MET A 85 -2.36 11.67 -7.18
CA MET A 85 -2.70 12.25 -5.87
C MET A 85 -4.11 12.84 -5.86
N LEU A 86 -4.48 13.60 -6.90
CA LEU A 86 -5.81 14.17 -7.03
C LEU A 86 -6.87 13.07 -7.15
N LEU A 87 -6.62 12.05 -7.96
CA LEU A 87 -7.53 10.93 -8.17
C LEU A 87 -7.85 10.22 -6.85
N ILE A 88 -6.82 9.82 -6.09
CA ILE A 88 -7.05 9.13 -4.82
C ILE A 88 -7.69 10.06 -3.78
N SER A 89 -7.31 11.34 -3.72
CA SER A 89 -7.95 12.31 -2.84
C SER A 89 -9.43 12.50 -3.15
N LEU A 90 -9.83 12.45 -4.42
CA LEU A 90 -11.23 12.50 -4.83
C LEU A 90 -11.97 11.21 -4.45
N ILE A 91 -11.33 10.05 -4.62
CA ILE A 91 -11.90 8.76 -4.22
C ILE A 91 -12.10 8.72 -2.70
N ASP A 92 -11.10 9.14 -1.91
CA ASP A 92 -11.19 9.17 -0.45
C ASP A 92 -12.32 10.08 0.03
N ARG A 93 -12.50 11.26 -0.58
CA ARG A 93 -13.61 12.16 -0.25
C ARG A 93 -15.00 11.58 -0.53
N LEU A 94 -15.11 10.59 -1.40
CA LEU A 94 -16.37 9.87 -1.66
C LEU A 94 -16.62 8.77 -0.61
N VAL A 95 -15.61 8.41 0.19
CA VAL A 95 -15.74 7.50 1.33
C VAL A 95 -16.37 8.25 2.51
N PRO A 96 -17.55 7.84 3.02
CA PRO A 96 -18.29 8.61 4.03
C PRO A 96 -17.52 8.84 5.35
N HIS A 97 -17.63 10.02 5.98
CA HIS A 97 -16.95 10.35 7.26
C HIS A 97 -17.11 9.36 8.44
N PRO A 98 -18.30 8.78 8.76
CA PRO A 98 -18.41 7.77 9.84
C PRO A 98 -17.80 6.40 9.49
N VAL A 99 -17.19 6.32 8.31
CA VAL A 99 -16.62 5.18 7.61
C VAL A 99 -15.16 5.45 7.21
N ASN A 100 -14.75 6.72 7.23
CA ASN A 100 -13.45 7.15 6.75
C ASN A 100 -12.38 6.78 7.80
N PRO A 101 -11.47 5.83 7.52
CA PRO A 101 -10.43 5.40 8.45
C PRO A 101 -9.42 6.52 8.77
N HIS A 102 -9.44 7.63 8.02
CA HIS A 102 -8.56 8.79 8.19
C HIS A 102 -8.98 9.70 9.36
N GLU A 103 -10.24 9.65 9.81
CA GLU A 103 -10.72 10.36 11.01
C GLU A 103 -10.91 9.36 12.16
N VAL A 104 -9.81 8.92 12.76
CA VAL A 104 -9.86 8.06 13.94
C VAL A 104 -10.30 8.90 15.13
N SER A 105 -11.61 8.99 15.28
CA SER A 105 -12.26 9.72 16.37
C SER A 105 -11.78 9.16 17.70
N HIS A 106 -11.05 10.01 18.45
CA HIS A 106 -10.54 9.77 19.80
C HIS A 106 -11.48 8.85 20.57
N VAL A 107 -10.94 7.78 21.16
CA VAL A 107 -11.70 6.88 22.06
C VAL A 107 -11.95 7.63 23.37
N GLU A 108 -12.79 8.67 23.31
CA GLU A 108 -13.36 9.31 24.49
C GLU A 108 -14.58 8.53 24.98
N LYS A 109 -14.70 8.56 26.29
CA LYS A 109 -15.46 7.63 27.14
C LYS A 109 -16.95 7.94 27.08
N ALA A 110 -17.77 6.86 27.04
CA ALA A 110 -19.13 6.71 27.61
C ALA A 110 -20.16 6.05 26.66
N GLY A 111 -19.85 4.88 26.10
CA GLY A 111 -20.82 4.02 25.42
C GLY A 111 -20.84 2.62 26.04
N SER A 112 -22.00 1.93 25.97
CA SER A 112 -22.13 0.53 26.37
C SER A 112 -21.10 -0.37 25.66
N GLN A 113 -20.79 -1.52 26.24
CA GLN A 113 -19.78 -2.46 25.70
C GLN A 113 -20.11 -2.86 24.25
N GLU A 114 -21.40 -3.05 23.95
CA GLU A 114 -21.93 -3.31 22.60
C GLU A 114 -21.64 -2.18 21.60
N HIS A 115 -21.66 -0.92 22.04
CA HIS A 115 -21.33 0.24 21.21
C HIS A 115 -19.84 0.31 20.87
N LYS A 116 -18.96 -0.15 21.78
CA LYS A 116 -17.52 -0.22 21.54
C LYS A 116 -17.17 -1.32 20.54
N ASP A 117 -17.79 -2.49 20.68
CA ASP A 117 -17.57 -3.61 19.77
C ASP A 117 -18.03 -3.27 18.34
N GLN A 118 -19.18 -2.60 18.19
CA GLN A 118 -19.64 -2.11 16.90
C GLN A 118 -18.69 -1.07 16.27
N LYS A 119 -18.13 -0.15 17.07
CA LYS A 119 -17.15 0.84 16.58
C LYS A 119 -15.86 0.17 16.10
N LEU A 120 -15.33 -0.78 16.86
CA LEU A 120 -14.11 -1.52 16.51
C LEU A 120 -14.29 -2.41 15.27
N LEU A 121 -15.44 -3.10 15.17
CA LEU A 121 -15.75 -3.92 13.99
C LEU A 121 -15.83 -3.02 12.76
N ARG A 122 -16.57 -1.91 12.87
CA ARG A 122 -16.71 -0.94 11.78
C ARG A 122 -15.33 -0.43 11.34
N MET A 123 -14.49 -0.04 12.29
CA MET A 123 -13.13 0.42 12.01
C MET A 123 -12.34 -0.62 11.22
N GLY A 124 -12.24 -1.86 11.72
CA GLY A 124 -11.46 -2.90 11.03
C GLY A 124 -11.99 -3.30 9.65
N VAL A 125 -13.32 -3.36 9.48
CA VAL A 125 -13.93 -3.63 8.16
C VAL A 125 -13.58 -2.54 7.16
N PHE A 126 -13.64 -1.27 7.57
CA PHE A 126 -13.34 -0.16 6.67
C PHE A 126 -11.85 0.02 6.43
N THR A 127 -11.00 -0.20 7.43
CA THR A 127 -9.55 -0.31 7.21
C THR A 127 -9.26 -1.41 6.20
N GLY A 128 -9.91 -2.59 6.30
CA GLY A 128 -9.75 -3.65 5.31
C GLY A 128 -10.21 -3.26 3.90
N LEU A 129 -11.27 -2.46 3.78
CA LEU A 129 -11.73 -1.95 2.48
C LEU A 129 -10.77 -0.91 1.89
N ALA A 130 -10.29 0.03 2.70
CA ALA A 130 -9.28 0.99 2.28
C ALA A 130 -8.01 0.27 1.81
N VAL A 131 -7.57 -0.72 2.60
CA VAL A 131 -6.44 -1.59 2.24
C VAL A 131 -6.64 -2.31 0.93
N ALA A 132 -7.84 -2.84 0.67
CA ALA A 132 -8.12 -3.46 -0.62
C ALA A 132 -8.06 -2.45 -1.78
N ILE A 133 -8.52 -1.21 -1.58
CA ILE A 133 -8.53 -0.17 -2.60
C ILE A 133 -7.11 0.26 -2.95
N HIS A 134 -6.19 0.35 -1.97
CA HIS A 134 -4.80 0.72 -2.23
C HIS A 134 -3.95 -0.43 -2.77
N ASN A 135 -4.22 -1.66 -2.34
CA ASN A 135 -3.50 -2.85 -2.79
C ASN A 135 -3.77 -3.12 -4.27
N PHE A 136 -4.91 -2.64 -4.79
CA PHE A 136 -5.25 -2.79 -6.19
C PHE A 136 -4.26 -2.06 -7.14
N PRO A 137 -4.00 -0.74 -7.01
CA PRO A 137 -2.93 -0.06 -7.73
C PRO A 137 -1.54 -0.70 -7.53
N GLU A 138 -1.20 -1.12 -6.31
CA GLU A 138 0.09 -1.74 -6.02
C GLU A 138 0.28 -3.05 -6.79
N GLY A 139 -0.80 -3.84 -6.88
CA GLY A 139 -0.81 -5.06 -7.67
C GLY A 139 -0.56 -4.80 -9.17
N ILE A 140 -1.10 -3.70 -9.70
CA ILE A 140 -0.83 -3.27 -11.08
C ILE A 140 0.65 -2.88 -11.22
N ALA A 141 1.18 -2.04 -10.33
CA ALA A 141 2.57 -1.58 -10.41
C ALA A 141 3.57 -2.72 -10.28
N SER A 142 3.43 -3.57 -9.26
CA SER A 142 4.29 -4.74 -9.01
C SER A 142 4.32 -5.66 -10.23
N PHE A 143 3.16 -5.93 -10.81
CA PHE A 143 3.03 -6.83 -11.94
C PHE A 143 3.64 -6.24 -13.22
N LEU A 144 3.35 -4.97 -13.54
CA LEU A 144 3.90 -4.30 -14.72
C LEU A 144 5.42 -4.10 -14.60
N ALA A 145 5.90 -3.75 -13.40
CA ALA A 145 7.32 -3.66 -13.10
C ALA A 145 8.01 -4.99 -13.40
N THR A 146 7.49 -6.10 -12.90
CA THR A 146 8.08 -7.43 -13.13
C THR A 146 8.03 -7.86 -14.59
N ILE A 147 6.95 -7.54 -15.31
CA ILE A 147 6.87 -7.84 -16.75
C ILE A 147 7.96 -7.10 -17.52
N ASN A 148 8.21 -5.83 -17.17
CA ASN A 148 9.19 -4.98 -17.83
C ASN A 148 10.63 -5.36 -17.45
N ASP A 149 10.89 -5.46 -16.15
CA ASP A 149 12.17 -5.83 -15.56
C ASP A 149 11.95 -6.73 -14.32
N PRO A 150 12.26 -8.04 -14.42
CA PRO A 150 12.10 -8.97 -13.31
C PRO A 150 12.92 -8.64 -12.06
N ALA A 151 14.10 -8.02 -12.19
CA ALA A 151 14.94 -7.67 -11.05
C ALA A 151 14.29 -6.54 -10.26
N MET A 152 13.86 -5.49 -10.95
CA MET A 152 13.06 -4.40 -10.40
C MET A 152 11.75 -4.91 -9.78
N GLY A 153 11.03 -5.77 -10.50
CA GLY A 153 9.80 -6.40 -10.02
C GLY A 153 9.98 -7.15 -8.70
N MET A 154 11.07 -7.88 -8.54
CA MET A 154 11.41 -8.56 -7.29
C MET A 154 11.63 -7.58 -6.15
N MET A 155 12.36 -6.48 -6.39
CA MET A 155 12.58 -5.44 -5.37
C MET A 155 11.27 -4.81 -4.90
N ILE A 156 10.44 -4.38 -5.86
CA ILE A 156 9.14 -3.78 -5.58
C ILE A 156 8.23 -4.76 -4.83
N ALA A 157 8.19 -6.02 -5.25
CA ALA A 157 7.39 -7.05 -4.57
C ALA A 157 7.86 -7.29 -3.11
N VAL A 158 9.17 -7.29 -2.85
CA VAL A 158 9.68 -7.40 -1.47
C VAL A 158 9.34 -6.16 -0.66
N ALA A 159 9.46 -4.96 -1.23
CA ALA A 159 9.11 -3.71 -0.57
C ALA A 159 7.62 -3.68 -0.17
N ILE A 160 6.73 -4.02 -1.11
CA ILE A 160 5.28 -4.14 -0.88
C ILE A 160 5.00 -5.22 0.18
N ALA A 161 5.66 -6.38 0.08
CA ALA A 161 5.45 -7.45 1.06
C ALA A 161 5.80 -7.02 2.50
N ILE A 162 6.85 -6.22 2.68
CA ILE A 162 7.21 -5.70 4.00
C ILE A 162 6.19 -4.66 4.47
N HIS A 163 5.69 -3.82 3.57
CA HIS A 163 4.68 -2.79 3.85
C HIS A 163 3.33 -3.40 4.28
N ASN A 164 2.91 -4.47 3.62
CA ASN A 164 1.64 -5.17 3.82
C ASN A 164 1.50 -5.91 5.15
N ILE A 165 2.62 -6.33 5.77
CA ILE A 165 2.59 -7.01 7.08
C ILE A 165 1.97 -6.09 8.15
N PRO A 166 2.44 -4.85 8.37
CA PRO A 166 1.79 -3.85 9.22
C PRO A 166 0.30 -3.66 8.93
N GLU A 167 -0.11 -3.66 7.67
CA GLU A 167 -1.50 -3.44 7.28
C GLU A 167 -2.40 -4.61 7.68
N GLY A 168 -1.90 -5.84 7.49
CA GLY A 168 -2.58 -7.03 7.96
C GLY A 168 -2.84 -7.00 9.47
N ILE A 169 -1.88 -6.49 10.24
CA ILE A 169 -2.03 -6.26 11.68
C ILE A 169 -3.12 -5.20 11.95
N ALA A 170 -3.09 -4.08 11.22
CA ALA A 170 -4.03 -2.97 11.38
C ALA A 170 -5.49 -3.34 11.06
N VAL A 171 -5.72 -4.18 10.04
CA VAL A 171 -7.06 -4.69 9.68
C VAL A 171 -7.56 -5.71 10.69
N SER A 172 -6.71 -6.64 11.11
CA SER A 172 -7.15 -7.83 11.86
C SER A 172 -7.41 -7.56 13.35
N LEU A 173 -6.61 -6.72 14.02
CA LEU A 173 -6.76 -6.46 15.46
C LEU A 173 -8.11 -5.85 15.84
N PRO A 174 -8.63 -4.80 15.17
CA PRO A 174 -9.94 -4.23 15.52
C PRO A 174 -11.07 -5.24 15.37
N ILE A 175 -11.03 -6.05 14.29
CA ILE A 175 -12.03 -7.09 14.04
C ILE A 175 -11.96 -8.17 15.11
N PHE A 176 -10.75 -8.58 15.50
CA PHE A 176 -10.56 -9.56 16.55
C PHE A 176 -11.09 -9.04 17.90
N TYR A 177 -10.73 -7.82 18.29
CA TYR A 177 -11.20 -7.24 19.56
C TYR A 177 -12.71 -7.01 19.59
N ALA A 178 -13.33 -6.72 18.45
CA ALA A 178 -14.78 -6.56 18.35
C ALA A 178 -15.57 -7.87 18.35
N THR A 179 -15.01 -8.94 17.76
CA THR A 179 -15.78 -10.17 17.48
C THR A 179 -15.32 -11.39 18.27
N GLY A 180 -14.13 -11.34 18.87
CA GLY A 180 -13.46 -12.50 19.48
C GLY A 180 -13.04 -13.58 18.47
N SER A 181 -13.25 -13.38 17.16
CA SER A 181 -13.05 -14.41 16.13
C SER A 181 -11.76 -14.16 15.35
N GLN A 182 -10.76 -15.02 15.59
CA GLN A 182 -9.51 -15.02 14.82
C GLN A 182 -9.77 -15.30 13.33
N GLN A 183 -10.75 -16.16 13.01
CA GLN A 183 -11.10 -16.49 11.63
C GLN A 183 -11.65 -15.29 10.88
N LYS A 184 -12.55 -14.50 11.50
CA LYS A 184 -13.06 -13.27 10.88
C LYS A 184 -11.93 -12.26 10.69
N ALA A 185 -11.12 -12.03 11.71
CA ALA A 185 -10.00 -11.10 11.63
C ALA A 185 -9.01 -11.45 10.50
N PHE A 186 -8.66 -12.73 10.38
CA PHE A 186 -7.82 -13.22 9.29
C PHE A 186 -8.50 -13.08 7.93
N LEU A 187 -9.78 -13.47 7.81
CA LEU A 187 -10.48 -13.44 6.52
C LEU A 187 -10.53 -12.04 5.93
N TYR A 188 -10.86 -11.02 6.73
CA TYR A 188 -10.96 -9.64 6.23
C TYR A 188 -9.60 -9.10 5.79
N SER A 189 -8.55 -9.36 6.56
CA SER A 189 -7.17 -8.97 6.19
C SER A 189 -6.64 -9.75 4.98
N PHE A 190 -6.95 -11.04 4.89
CA PHE A 190 -6.57 -11.85 3.74
C PHE A 190 -7.26 -11.37 2.47
N LEU A 191 -8.56 -11.07 2.54
CA LEU A 191 -9.32 -10.56 1.40
C LEU A 191 -8.84 -9.18 0.94
N SER A 192 -8.37 -8.33 1.85
CA SER A 192 -7.76 -7.05 1.45
C SER A 192 -6.42 -7.24 0.74
N GLY A 193 -5.62 -8.23 1.15
CA GLY A 193 -4.38 -8.62 0.45
C GLY A 193 -4.62 -9.26 -0.93
N VAL A 194 -5.76 -9.96 -1.14
CA VAL A 194 -6.14 -10.53 -2.44
C VAL A 194 -6.38 -9.45 -3.51
N ALA A 195 -6.59 -8.19 -3.12
CA ALA A 195 -6.75 -7.10 -4.07
C ALA A 195 -5.53 -6.90 -4.98
N GLU A 196 -4.31 -7.22 -4.52
CA GLU A 196 -3.09 -7.14 -5.33
C GLU A 196 -3.06 -8.13 -6.50
N PRO A 197 -3.17 -9.46 -6.30
CA PRO A 197 -3.22 -10.39 -7.43
C PRO A 197 -4.44 -10.16 -8.32
N VAL A 198 -5.55 -9.64 -7.79
CA VAL A 198 -6.69 -9.18 -8.60
C VAL A 198 -6.30 -7.96 -9.43
N GLY A 199 -5.61 -6.98 -8.85
CA GLY A 199 -5.04 -5.82 -9.52
C GLY A 199 -4.07 -6.20 -10.64
N ALA A 200 -3.19 -7.17 -10.39
CA ALA A 200 -2.30 -7.73 -11.40
C ALA A 200 -3.06 -8.30 -12.61
N ILE A 201 -4.05 -9.16 -12.36
CA ILE A 201 -4.84 -9.79 -13.43
C ILE A 201 -5.66 -8.75 -14.20
N ILE A 202 -6.39 -7.88 -13.50
CA ILE A 202 -7.24 -6.86 -14.13
C ILE A 202 -6.36 -5.87 -14.88
N GLY A 203 -5.29 -5.39 -14.25
CA GLY A 203 -4.29 -4.52 -14.85
C GLY A 203 -3.73 -5.12 -16.13
N TYR A 204 -3.30 -6.38 -16.11
CA TYR A 204 -2.81 -7.07 -17.30
C TYR A 204 -3.89 -7.17 -18.38
N LEU A 205 -5.08 -7.70 -18.08
CA LEU A 205 -6.11 -7.95 -19.09
C LEU A 205 -6.59 -6.66 -19.77
N PHE A 206 -6.73 -5.58 -19.00
CA PHE A 206 -7.20 -4.31 -19.52
C PHE A 206 -6.09 -3.46 -20.14
N LEU A 207 -4.88 -3.46 -19.58
CA LEU A 207 -3.80 -2.63 -20.09
C LEU A 207 -3.04 -3.32 -21.22
N GLN A 208 -2.89 -4.64 -21.24
CA GLN A 208 -2.08 -5.37 -22.24
C GLN A 208 -2.36 -4.92 -23.69
N PRO A 209 -3.62 -4.73 -24.15
CA PRO A 209 -3.87 -4.30 -25.51
C PRO A 209 -3.37 -2.88 -25.82
N PHE A 210 -3.21 -2.04 -24.79
CA PHE A 210 -2.82 -0.64 -24.89
C PHE A 210 -1.41 -0.37 -24.35
N LEU A 211 -0.74 -1.39 -23.80
CA LEU A 211 0.59 -1.26 -23.20
C LEU A 211 1.59 -0.78 -24.25
N ASN A 212 2.02 0.46 -24.07
CA ASN A 212 3.15 1.11 -24.71
C ASN A 212 3.84 1.98 -23.67
N GLU A 213 4.96 2.61 -24.02
CA GLU A 213 5.75 3.42 -23.08
C GLU A 213 4.96 4.59 -22.48
N PHE A 214 4.03 5.18 -23.24
CA PHE A 214 3.16 6.22 -22.71
C PHE A 214 2.25 5.69 -21.60
N VAL A 215 1.53 4.58 -21.86
CA VAL A 215 0.62 3.97 -20.89
C VAL A 215 1.40 3.45 -19.69
N LEU A 216 2.54 2.80 -19.89
CA LEU A 216 3.39 2.29 -18.82
C LEU A 216 3.88 3.43 -17.93
N GLY A 217 4.48 4.46 -18.52
CA GLY A 217 5.05 5.58 -17.77
C GLY A 217 3.98 6.43 -17.07
N LEU A 218 2.83 6.65 -17.70
CA LEU A 218 1.71 7.33 -17.07
C LEU A 218 1.13 6.51 -15.90
N THR A 219 1.06 5.18 -16.05
CA THR A 219 0.60 4.27 -14.99
C THR A 219 1.53 4.34 -13.78
N PHE A 220 2.85 4.24 -13.97
CA PHE A 220 3.81 4.38 -12.87
C PHE A 220 3.76 5.75 -12.21
N ALA A 221 3.64 6.84 -12.99
CA ALA A 221 3.49 8.18 -12.43
C ALA A 221 2.24 8.30 -11.54
N ILE A 222 1.09 7.85 -12.04
CA ILE A 222 -0.18 7.87 -11.30
C ILE A 222 -0.07 7.05 -10.01
N ILE A 223 0.45 5.82 -10.09
CA ILE A 223 0.56 4.94 -8.93
C ILE A 223 1.53 5.52 -7.88
N ALA A 224 2.66 6.07 -8.30
CA ALA A 224 3.58 6.78 -7.39
C ALA A 224 2.88 7.94 -6.67
N GLY A 225 2.04 8.70 -7.37
CA GLY A 225 1.21 9.75 -6.79
C GLY A 225 0.25 9.24 -5.73
N ILE A 226 -0.47 8.16 -6.04
CA ILE A 226 -1.41 7.50 -5.14
C ILE A 226 -0.69 7.02 -3.87
N MET A 227 0.42 6.29 -4.01
CA MET A 227 1.16 5.71 -2.88
C MET A 227 1.75 6.79 -1.96
N VAL A 228 2.25 7.91 -2.50
CA VAL A 228 2.73 9.01 -1.66
C VAL A 228 1.58 9.71 -0.94
N PHE A 229 0.44 9.93 -1.60
CA PHE A 229 -0.73 10.49 -0.92
C PHE A 229 -1.16 9.61 0.26
N ILE A 230 -1.34 8.31 0.02
CA ILE A 230 -1.73 7.34 1.06
C ILE A 230 -0.71 7.29 2.19
N SER A 231 0.59 7.35 1.88
CA SER A 231 1.62 7.37 2.91
C SER A 231 1.50 8.57 3.86
N PHE A 232 1.08 9.73 3.33
CA PHE A 232 0.88 10.95 4.11
C PHE A 232 -0.48 11.01 4.81
N ASP A 233 -1.54 10.54 4.17
CA ASP A 233 -2.92 10.68 4.67
C ASP A 233 -3.31 9.51 5.59
N GLU A 234 -2.75 8.32 5.38
CA GLU A 234 -3.09 7.10 6.13
C GLU A 234 -1.95 6.64 7.02
N LEU A 235 -0.81 6.25 6.44
CA LEU A 235 0.20 5.46 7.16
C LEU A 235 0.88 6.27 8.25
N LEU A 236 1.29 7.50 7.95
CA LEU A 236 1.98 8.35 8.92
C LEU A 236 1.05 8.82 10.05
N PRO A 237 -0.19 9.30 9.79
CA PRO A 237 -1.16 9.59 10.85
C PRO A 237 -1.53 8.36 11.68
N ALA A 238 -1.72 7.20 11.07
CA ALA A 238 -1.98 5.96 11.80
C ALA A 238 -0.80 5.58 12.70
N ALA A 239 0.44 5.68 12.22
CA ALA A 239 1.64 5.44 13.01
C ALA A 239 1.69 6.32 14.27
N GLU A 240 1.37 7.61 14.15
CA GLU A 240 1.33 8.56 15.27
C GLU A 240 0.23 8.26 16.28
N GLN A 241 -0.89 7.68 15.86
CA GLN A 241 -1.95 7.28 16.79
C GLN A 241 -1.56 6.07 17.66
N PHE A 242 -0.72 5.17 17.15
CA PHE A 242 -0.27 3.99 17.90
C PHE A 242 0.93 4.26 18.81
N GLY A 243 1.62 5.40 18.67
CA GLY A 243 2.85 5.65 19.44
C GLY A 243 3.28 7.11 19.48
N GLU A 244 4.58 7.32 19.69
CA GLU A 244 5.15 8.67 19.77
C GLU A 244 5.53 9.17 18.38
N HIS A 245 5.27 10.44 18.10
CA HIS A 245 5.60 11.08 16.82
C HIS A 245 7.06 10.87 16.40
N HIS A 246 8.02 10.96 17.32
CA HIS A 246 9.43 10.70 16.95
C HIS A 246 9.69 9.25 16.55
N LEU A 247 8.97 8.29 17.12
CA LEU A 247 9.13 6.88 16.78
C LEU A 247 8.58 6.57 15.39
N SER A 248 7.46 7.17 14.99
CA SER A 248 6.93 7.04 13.63
C SER A 248 7.90 7.63 12.61
N ILE A 249 8.50 8.80 12.91
CA ILE A 249 9.50 9.44 12.05
C ILE A 249 10.79 8.61 11.97
N TYR A 250 11.27 8.00 13.05
CA TYR A 250 12.42 7.09 13.01
C TYR A 250 12.11 5.84 12.18
N GLY A 251 10.90 5.29 12.31
CA GLY A 251 10.37 4.26 11.43
C GLY A 251 10.50 4.70 9.97
N LEU A 252 9.89 5.83 9.61
CA LEU A 252 9.89 6.38 8.26
C LEU A 252 11.29 6.54 7.68
N ILE A 253 12.20 7.19 8.41
CA ILE A 253 13.58 7.39 7.95
C ILE A 253 14.28 6.03 7.76
N SER A 254 14.07 5.07 8.67
CA SER A 254 14.67 3.74 8.54
C SER A 254 14.10 2.96 7.35
N GLY A 255 12.80 3.09 7.05
CA GLY A 255 12.18 2.52 5.86
C GLY A 255 12.77 3.07 4.57
N MET A 256 12.89 4.40 4.48
CA MET A 256 13.56 5.06 3.36
C MET A 256 15.01 4.58 3.20
N LEU A 257 15.76 4.49 4.30
CA LEU A 257 17.16 4.06 4.28
C LEU A 257 17.32 2.61 3.82
N ILE A 258 16.51 1.68 4.35
CA ILE A 258 16.57 0.28 3.94
C ILE A 258 16.24 0.17 2.46
N MET A 259 15.18 0.86 2.00
CA MET A 259 14.82 0.83 0.59
C MET A 259 15.91 1.42 -0.31
N ALA A 260 16.54 2.52 0.11
CA ALA A 260 17.66 3.12 -0.59
C ALA A 260 18.83 2.14 -0.78
N VAL A 261 19.20 1.45 0.30
CA VAL A 261 20.26 0.44 0.27
C VAL A 261 19.85 -0.76 -0.58
N SER A 262 18.59 -1.20 -0.50
CA SER A 262 18.07 -2.30 -1.31
C SER A 262 18.14 -2.01 -2.81
N LEU A 263 17.76 -0.80 -3.26
CA LEU A 263 17.90 -0.41 -4.67
C LEU A 263 19.37 -0.40 -5.10
N LEU A 264 20.26 0.20 -4.30
CA LEU A 264 21.70 0.27 -4.62
C LEU A 264 22.39 -1.10 -4.70
N LEU A 265 21.89 -2.11 -3.97
CA LEU A 265 22.45 -3.46 -3.99
C LEU A 265 21.95 -4.30 -5.18
N ALA A 266 20.93 -3.81 -5.89
CA ALA A 266 20.31 -4.49 -7.01
C ALA A 266 20.71 -3.91 -8.38
N ASP A 267 21.25 -2.69 -8.41
CA ASP A 267 21.96 -2.08 -9.55
C ASP A 267 23.31 -2.78 -9.85
#